data_AF-A0AAE4L9M7-F1
#
_entry.id   AF-A0AAE4L9M7-F1
#
_cell.length_a   1.000
_cell.length_b   1.000
_cell.length_c   1.000
_cell.angle_alpha   90.00
_cell.angle_beta   90.00
_cell.angle_gamma   90.00
#
_symmetry.space_group_name_H-M   'P 1'
#
loop_
_entity.id
_entity.type
_entity.pdbx_description
1 polymer ?
#
loop_
_entity_poly.entity_id
_entity_poly.type
_entity_poly.pdbx_seq_one_letter_code
_entity_poly.pdbx_strand_id
1 'polypeptide(L)'
;MKLYKSRTSQKVFSVEISETGFVTLRTPDGRIYNNTGSIIGSMGIERFLSKCFDYKGTIDDYIREQTVLKEKQKAAQYAAEIKRMEVQEKEFVAMIQSREFIPYTRENVRILMEYLTRTNWGLWELPKMEVGYTASQYQTENGRTFVNVKFDSGLKVSNAPTTYLHKGYVPLRSLNENLKK
;
A
#
# COMPACT_ATOMS: atom_id res chain seq x y z
N MET A 1 -15.21 -20.11 28.79
CA MET A 1 -15.53 -19.50 27.47
C MET A 1 -14.97 -20.40 26.37
N LYS A 2 -15.79 -20.81 25.40
CA LYS A 2 -15.35 -21.69 24.30
C LYS A 2 -14.84 -20.85 23.13
N LEU A 3 -13.68 -21.20 22.58
CA LEU A 3 -13.05 -20.51 21.47
C LEU A 3 -13.23 -21.30 20.17
N TYR A 4 -13.54 -20.58 19.10
CA TYR A 4 -13.80 -21.12 17.78
C TYR A 4 -12.84 -20.50 16.79
N LYS A 5 -12.13 -21.33 16.01
CA LYS A 5 -11.31 -20.88 14.89
C LYS A 5 -12.07 -21.08 13.59
N SER A 6 -12.29 -19.99 12.86
CA SER A 6 -12.96 -20.04 11.55
C SER A 6 -12.04 -20.69 10.52
N ARG A 7 -12.52 -21.67 9.76
CA ARG A 7 -11.76 -22.31 8.67
C ARG A 7 -11.35 -21.34 7.55
N THR A 8 -12.20 -20.38 7.23
CA THR A 8 -11.97 -19.47 6.09
C THR A 8 -11.01 -18.34 6.46
N SER A 9 -11.32 -17.59 7.52
CA SER A 9 -10.50 -16.44 7.93
C SER A 9 -9.31 -16.80 8.82
N GLN A 10 -9.24 -18.03 9.31
CA GLN A 10 -8.28 -18.49 10.33
C GLN A 10 -8.30 -17.68 11.65
N LYS A 11 -9.30 -16.80 11.83
CA LYS A 11 -9.48 -16.01 13.05
C LYS A 11 -10.09 -16.83 14.16
N VAL A 12 -9.66 -16.56 15.38
CA VAL A 12 -10.24 -17.11 16.61
C VAL A 12 -11.28 -16.14 17.17
N PHE A 13 -12.40 -16.67 17.62
CA PHE A 13 -13.49 -15.92 18.24
C PHE A 13 -13.95 -16.61 19.52
N SER A 14 -14.37 -15.83 20.51
CA SER A 14 -15.34 -16.35 21.48
C SER A 14 -16.75 -16.10 20.94
N VAL A 15 -17.62 -17.08 21.15
CA VAL A 15 -19.02 -17.02 20.72
C VAL A 15 -19.89 -17.01 21.96
N GLU A 16 -20.69 -15.96 22.10
CA GLU A 16 -21.73 -15.84 23.13
C GLU A 16 -23.09 -15.83 22.42
N ILE A 17 -24.03 -16.65 22.91
CA ILE A 17 -25.41 -16.71 22.40
C ILE A 17 -26.30 -16.34 23.58
N SER A 18 -27.08 -15.26 23.47
CA SER A 18 -28.02 -14.87 24.51
C SER A 18 -29.23 -15.82 24.57
N GLU A 19 -30.01 -15.77 25.65
CA GLU A 19 -31.27 -16.51 25.79
C GLU A 19 -32.27 -16.16 24.68
N THR A 20 -32.20 -14.93 24.16
CA THR A 20 -33.00 -14.43 23.03
C THR A 20 -32.42 -14.80 21.66
N GLY A 21 -31.35 -15.58 21.60
CA GLY A 21 -30.72 -16.06 20.37
C GLY A 21 -29.78 -15.07 19.68
N PHE A 22 -29.45 -13.93 20.30
CA PHE A 22 -28.48 -12.99 19.74
C PHE A 22 -27.06 -13.56 19.85
N VAL A 23 -26.37 -13.59 18.71
CA VAL A 23 -25.00 -14.06 18.61
C VAL A 23 -24.03 -12.88 18.70
N THR A 24 -23.10 -12.98 19.63
CA THR A 24 -21.97 -12.05 19.74
C THR A 24 -20.68 -12.81 19.49
N LEU A 25 -19.93 -12.40 18.46
CA LEU A 25 -18.55 -12.85 18.26
C LEU A 25 -17.63 -11.79 18.86
N ARG A 26 -16.71 -12.21 19.73
CA ARG A 26 -15.63 -11.34 20.20
C ARG A 26 -14.31 -11.81 19.64
N THR A 27 -13.47 -10.86 19.25
CA THR A 27 -12.07 -11.15 18.97
C THR A 27 -11.32 -11.45 20.28
N PRO A 28 -10.14 -12.09 20.23
CA PRO A 28 -9.45 -12.53 21.43
C PRO A 28 -8.99 -11.38 22.35
N ASP A 29 -8.94 -10.15 21.85
CA ASP A 29 -8.73 -8.91 22.62
C ASP A 29 -10.02 -8.38 23.30
N GLY A 30 -11.11 -9.16 23.29
CA GLY A 30 -12.38 -8.84 23.95
C GLY A 30 -13.31 -7.91 23.15
N ARG A 31 -12.86 -7.37 22.01
CA ARG A 31 -13.67 -6.46 21.19
C ARG A 31 -14.77 -7.21 20.46
N ILE A 32 -15.93 -6.59 20.34
CA ILE A 32 -17.02 -7.14 19.52
C ILE A 32 -16.58 -7.10 18.07
N TYR A 33 -16.76 -8.23 17.37
CA TYR A 33 -16.49 -8.30 15.96
C TYR A 33 -17.63 -7.62 15.19
N ASN A 34 -17.36 -6.43 14.66
CA ASN A 34 -18.35 -5.54 14.04
C ASN A 34 -19.18 -6.18 12.91
N ASN A 35 -18.65 -7.23 12.26
CA ASN A 35 -19.33 -7.90 11.14
C ASN A 35 -20.20 -9.10 11.56
N THR A 36 -20.38 -9.34 12.86
CA THR A 36 -21.14 -10.50 13.36
C THR A 36 -22.54 -10.58 12.77
N GLY A 37 -23.32 -9.49 12.83
CA GLY A 37 -24.69 -9.48 12.32
C GLY A 37 -24.78 -9.77 10.81
N SER A 38 -23.85 -9.23 10.02
CA SER A 38 -23.79 -9.49 8.57
C SER A 38 -23.46 -10.95 8.25
N ILE A 39 -22.52 -11.55 8.97
CA ILE A 39 -22.13 -12.95 8.78
C ILE A 39 -23.29 -13.88 9.16
N ILE A 40 -23.85 -13.69 10.36
CA ILE A 40 -24.92 -14.55 10.84
C ILE A 40 -26.20 -14.37 10.01
N GLY A 41 -26.53 -13.14 9.60
CA GLY A 41 -27.67 -12.88 8.72
C GLY A 41 -27.53 -13.49 7.32
N SER A 42 -26.31 -13.55 6.77
CA SER A 42 -26.09 -14.07 5.41
C SER A 42 -26.02 -15.60 5.31
N MET A 43 -25.55 -16.30 6.34
CA MET A 43 -25.37 -17.76 6.27
C MET A 43 -26.06 -18.56 7.37
N GLY A 44 -26.58 -17.91 8.41
CA GLY A 44 -27.15 -18.55 9.58
C GLY A 44 -26.10 -19.02 10.58
N ILE A 45 -26.49 -19.11 11.86
CA ILE A 45 -25.60 -19.49 12.97
C ILE A 45 -25.09 -20.92 12.83
N GLU A 46 -25.94 -21.88 12.47
CA GLU A 46 -25.55 -23.29 12.36
C GLU A 46 -24.48 -23.49 11.28
N ARG A 47 -24.67 -22.84 10.12
CA ARG A 47 -23.71 -22.88 9.02
C ARG A 47 -22.41 -22.18 9.40
N PHE A 48 -22.47 -21.09 10.16
CA PHE A 48 -21.27 -20.44 10.69
C PHE A 48 -20.50 -21.37 11.64
N LEU A 49 -21.18 -21.96 12.63
CA LEU A 49 -20.58 -22.88 13.60
C LEU A 49 -20.01 -24.13 12.92
N SER A 50 -20.66 -24.66 11.88
CA SER A 50 -20.14 -25.79 11.08
C SER A 50 -18.80 -25.50 10.37
N LYS A 51 -18.53 -24.21 10.11
CA LYS A 51 -17.28 -23.72 9.50
C LYS A 51 -16.22 -23.35 10.53
N CYS A 52 -16.54 -23.48 11.81
CA CYS A 52 -15.62 -23.29 12.91
C CYS A 52 -15.14 -24.65 13.44
N PHE A 53 -13.99 -24.65 14.10
CA PHE A 53 -13.53 -25.77 14.90
C PHE A 53 -13.10 -25.28 16.27
N ASP A 54 -13.13 -26.20 17.23
CA ASP A 54 -12.71 -25.92 18.60
C ASP A 54 -11.23 -25.56 18.62
N TYR A 55 -10.94 -24.31 18.98
CA TYR A 55 -9.58 -23.86 19.15
C TYR A 55 -9.05 -24.33 20.50
N LYS A 56 -8.08 -25.25 20.48
CA LYS A 56 -7.51 -25.86 21.69
C LYS A 56 -6.41 -25.03 22.36
N GLY A 57 -5.96 -23.94 21.72
CA GLY A 57 -4.96 -23.03 22.29
C GLY A 57 -5.57 -21.98 23.21
N THR A 58 -4.71 -21.20 23.87
CA THR A 58 -5.14 -20.05 24.67
C THR A 58 -5.27 -18.79 23.81
N ILE A 59 -5.98 -17.79 24.34
CA ILE A 59 -6.02 -16.45 23.74
C ILE A 59 -4.60 -15.89 23.56
N ASP A 60 -3.74 -16.07 24.57
CA ASP A 60 -2.36 -15.58 24.55
C ASP A 60 -1.52 -16.26 23.48
N ASP A 61 -1.71 -17.56 23.23
CA ASP A 61 -1.07 -18.27 22.12
C ASP A 61 -1.43 -17.65 20.78
N TYR A 62 -2.74 -17.42 20.56
CA TYR A 62 -3.22 -16.84 19.32
C TYR A 62 -2.71 -15.40 19.13
N ILE A 63 -2.72 -14.58 20.18
CA ILE A 63 -2.21 -13.20 20.12
C ILE A 63 -0.71 -13.22 19.79
N ARG A 64 0.08 -14.10 20.41
CA ARG A 64 1.51 -14.27 20.10
C ARG A 64 1.73 -14.66 18.65
N GLU A 65 1.01 -15.67 18.15
CA GLU A 65 1.09 -16.10 16.74
C GLU A 65 0.75 -14.96 15.77
N GLN A 66 -0.31 -14.20 16.04
CA GLN A 66 -0.70 -13.07 15.20
C GLN A 66 0.31 -11.93 15.23
N THR A 67 0.92 -11.65 16.38
CA THR A 67 1.98 -10.65 16.50
C THR A 67 3.21 -11.07 15.70
N VAL A 68 3.68 -12.30 15.86
CA VAL A 68 4.81 -12.84 15.08
C VAL A 68 4.52 -12.81 13.58
N LEU A 69 3.30 -13.17 13.17
CA LEU A 69 2.91 -13.13 11.76
C LEU A 69 2.91 -11.69 11.21
N LYS A 70 2.36 -10.72 11.96
CA LYS A 70 2.37 -9.31 11.59
C LYS A 70 3.79 -8.75 11.49
N GLU A 71 4.65 -9.10 12.44
CA GLU A 71 6.05 -8.69 12.43
C GLU A 71 6.79 -9.30 11.24
N LYS A 72 6.59 -10.58 10.95
CA LYS A 72 7.15 -11.26 9.78
C LYS A 72 6.67 -10.62 8.47
N GLN A 73 5.39 -10.28 8.38
CA GLN A 73 4.83 -9.57 7.22
C GLN A 73 5.43 -8.17 7.08
N LYS A 74 5.53 -7.41 8.18
CA LYS A 74 6.14 -6.08 8.19
C LYS A 74 7.62 -6.14 7.80
N ALA A 75 8.37 -7.11 8.31
CA ALA A 75 9.76 -7.33 7.96
C ALA A 75 9.92 -7.73 6.49
N ALA A 76 9.06 -8.61 5.97
CA ALA A 76 9.06 -9.00 4.56
C ALA A 76 8.71 -7.81 3.63
N GLN A 77 7.74 -6.98 4.01
CA GLN A 77 7.40 -5.74 3.29
C GLN A 77 8.57 -4.76 3.30
N TYR A 78 9.21 -4.56 4.45
CA TYR A 78 10.37 -3.67 4.58
C TYR A 78 11.56 -4.16 3.74
N ALA A 79 11.85 -5.46 3.78
CA ALA A 79 12.91 -6.06 2.97
C ALA A 79 12.62 -5.97 1.45
N ALA A 80 11.37 -6.15 1.05
CA ALA A 80 10.96 -5.96 -0.34
C ALA A 80 11.11 -4.51 -0.79
N GLU A 81 10.76 -3.55 0.06
CA GLU A 81 10.90 -2.13 -0.24
C GLU A 81 12.38 -1.72 -0.32
N ILE A 82 13.24 -2.22 0.57
CA ILE A 82 14.70 -1.99 0.46
C ILE A 82 15.23 -2.48 -0.88
N LYS A 83 14.93 -3.72 -1.27
CA LYS A 83 15.35 -4.27 -2.56
C LYS A 83 14.85 -3.44 -3.73
N ARG A 84 13.59 -2.99 -3.66
CA ARG A 84 13.02 -2.12 -4.69
C ARG A 84 13.75 -0.80 -4.79
N MET A 85 14.04 -0.15 -3.65
CA MET A 85 14.80 1.10 -3.59
C MET A 85 16.21 0.93 -4.16
N GLU A 86 16.89 -0.17 -3.84
CA GLU A 86 18.23 -0.46 -4.39
C GLU A 86 18.23 -0.62 -5.91
N VAL A 87 17.20 -1.29 -6.46
CA VAL A 87 17.05 -1.43 -7.93
C VAL A 87 16.80 -0.06 -8.57
N GLN A 88 15.88 0.72 -8.02
CA GLN A 88 15.55 2.05 -8.55
C GLN A 88 16.74 3.03 -8.47
N GLU A 89 17.53 2.98 -7.39
CA GLU A 89 18.77 3.76 -7.27
C GLU A 89 19.75 3.39 -8.38
N LYS A 90 19.97 2.09 -8.62
CA LYS A 90 20.84 1.63 -9.70
C LYS A 90 20.35 2.06 -11.08
N GLU A 91 19.03 2.00 -11.34
CA GLU A 91 18.43 2.48 -12.58
C GLU A 91 18.67 3.97 -12.78
N PHE A 92 18.47 4.79 -11.73
CA PHE A 92 18.71 6.22 -11.79
C PHE A 92 20.19 6.55 -12.00
N VAL A 93 21.10 5.92 -11.24
CA VAL A 93 22.55 6.11 -11.39
C VAL A 93 23.02 5.71 -12.81
N ALA A 94 22.54 4.58 -13.34
CA ALA A 94 22.86 4.17 -14.70
C ALA A 94 22.32 5.16 -15.74
N MET A 95 21.11 5.69 -15.54
CA MET A 95 20.52 6.69 -16.41
C MET A 95 21.39 7.95 -16.49
N ILE A 96 21.85 8.49 -15.35
CA ILE A 96 22.66 9.71 -15.31
C ILE A 96 24.12 9.51 -15.76
N GLN A 97 24.71 8.33 -15.53
CA GLN A 97 26.09 8.04 -15.95
C GLN A 97 26.21 7.76 -17.45
N SER A 98 25.14 7.26 -18.06
CA SER A 98 25.19 6.78 -19.45
C SER A 98 25.21 7.88 -20.50
N ARG A 99 24.75 9.11 -20.18
CA ARG A 99 24.46 10.14 -21.20
C ARG A 99 24.58 11.56 -20.65
N GLU A 100 25.03 12.47 -21.52
CA GLU A 100 24.98 13.92 -21.26
C GLU A 100 23.55 14.48 -21.31
N PHE A 101 22.71 13.93 -22.21
CA PHE A 101 21.27 14.20 -22.30
C PHE A 101 20.48 12.88 -22.30
N ILE A 102 19.53 12.76 -21.38
CA ILE A 102 18.71 11.56 -21.22
C ILE A 102 17.48 11.63 -22.14
N PRO A 103 17.21 10.57 -22.93
CA PRO A 103 16.08 10.56 -23.84
C PRO A 103 14.74 10.82 -23.18
N TYR A 104 13.89 11.58 -23.86
CA TYR A 104 12.56 11.90 -23.37
C TYR A 104 11.55 10.74 -23.59
N THR A 105 11.81 9.60 -22.94
CA THR A 105 10.96 8.40 -23.01
C THR A 105 10.10 8.22 -21.76
N ARG A 106 9.01 7.46 -21.87
CA ARG A 106 8.18 7.06 -20.72
C ARG A 106 9.00 6.47 -19.58
N GLU A 107 9.97 5.62 -19.90
CA GLU A 107 10.77 4.92 -18.90
C GLU A 107 11.68 5.87 -18.15
N ASN A 108 12.37 6.77 -18.86
CA ASN A 108 13.23 7.77 -18.20
C ASN A 108 12.41 8.77 -17.38
N VAL A 109 11.20 9.15 -17.85
CA VAL A 109 10.27 9.97 -17.05
C VAL A 109 9.80 9.23 -15.80
N ARG A 110 9.56 7.92 -15.87
CA ARG A 110 9.22 7.08 -14.71
C ARG A 110 10.36 7.05 -13.70
N ILE A 111 11.58 6.74 -14.15
CA ILE A 111 12.78 6.67 -13.30
C ILE A 111 13.03 8.03 -12.62
N LEU A 112 12.92 9.14 -13.36
CA LEU A 112 13.02 10.49 -12.82
C LEU A 112 11.96 10.75 -11.73
N MET A 113 10.69 10.46 -12.02
CA MET A 113 9.59 10.68 -11.07
C MET A 113 9.76 9.84 -9.79
N GLU A 114 10.24 8.61 -9.91
CA GLU A 114 10.51 7.72 -8.78
C GLU A 114 11.66 8.24 -7.91
N TYR A 115 12.76 8.70 -8.52
CA TYR A 115 13.86 9.36 -7.82
C TYR A 115 13.39 10.63 -7.06
N LEU A 116 12.69 11.54 -7.74
CA LEU A 116 12.24 12.78 -7.13
C LEU A 116 11.25 12.54 -5.99
N THR A 117 10.44 11.49 -6.07
CA THR A 117 9.44 11.14 -5.05
C THR A 117 10.08 10.73 -3.72
N ARG A 118 11.21 9.99 -3.76
CA ARG A 118 11.87 9.46 -2.56
C ARG A 118 12.90 10.40 -1.97
N THR A 119 13.41 11.33 -2.76
CA THR A 119 14.45 12.27 -2.35
C THR A 119 13.80 13.59 -1.93
N ASN A 120 14.29 14.21 -0.86
CA ASN A 120 13.86 15.54 -0.46
C ASN A 120 14.29 16.55 -1.55
N TRP A 121 13.44 17.52 -1.87
CA TRP A 121 13.70 18.49 -2.94
C TRP A 121 15.03 19.24 -2.80
N GLY A 122 15.50 19.49 -1.57
CA GLY A 122 16.81 20.11 -1.32
C GLY A 122 18.02 19.23 -1.64
N LEU A 123 17.81 17.94 -1.93
CA LEU A 123 18.84 16.95 -2.25
C LEU A 123 18.69 16.40 -3.68
N TRP A 124 17.84 17.02 -4.51
CA TRP A 124 17.66 16.57 -5.88
C TRP A 124 18.86 16.91 -6.74
N GLU A 125 19.45 15.88 -7.33
CA GLU A 125 20.28 15.99 -8.52
C GLU A 125 19.35 15.91 -9.73
N LEU A 126 19.08 17.05 -10.37
CA LEU A 126 18.18 17.10 -11.52
C LEU A 126 18.95 16.74 -12.79
N PRO A 127 18.72 15.55 -13.36
CA PRO A 127 19.45 15.15 -14.55
C PRO A 127 19.01 15.93 -15.79
N LYS A 128 19.91 16.13 -16.75
CA LYS A 128 19.59 16.80 -18.01
C LYS A 128 18.86 15.83 -18.94
N MET A 129 17.59 16.10 -19.21
CA MET A 129 16.78 15.37 -20.19
C MET A 129 16.86 16.08 -21.55
N GLU A 130 16.60 15.36 -22.65
CA GLU A 130 16.49 15.94 -24.02
C GLU A 130 15.46 17.08 -24.09
N VAL A 131 14.41 16.98 -23.29
CA VAL A 131 13.40 18.02 -23.11
C VAL A 131 13.58 18.63 -21.73
N GLY A 132 13.74 19.96 -21.68
CA GLY A 132 13.79 20.70 -20.43
C GLY A 132 12.56 20.45 -19.56
N TYR A 133 12.74 20.53 -18.24
CA TYR A 133 11.65 20.34 -17.30
C TYR A 133 11.88 21.12 -16.01
N THR A 134 10.79 21.31 -15.29
CA THR A 134 10.79 21.83 -13.92
C THR A 134 10.13 20.80 -13.01
N ALA A 135 10.68 20.62 -11.82
CA ALA A 135 10.16 19.73 -10.80
C ALA A 135 9.82 20.52 -9.53
N SER A 136 8.77 20.10 -8.84
CA SER A 136 8.38 20.69 -7.56
C SER A 136 7.83 19.62 -6.64
N GLN A 137 8.12 19.75 -5.34
CA GLN A 137 7.60 18.91 -4.29
C GLN A 137 6.62 19.74 -3.45
N TYR A 138 5.52 19.14 -3.02
CA TYR A 138 4.57 19.78 -2.11
C TYR A 138 4.05 18.77 -1.10
N GLN A 139 3.66 19.28 0.06
CA GLN A 139 3.08 18.49 1.14
C GLN A 139 1.59 18.81 1.29
N THR A 140 0.75 17.79 1.42
CA THR A 140 -0.67 17.96 1.72
C THR A 140 -0.91 18.11 3.21
N GLU A 141 -2.11 18.56 3.59
CA GLU A 141 -2.52 18.81 4.99
C GLU A 141 -2.33 17.59 5.90
N ASN A 142 -2.43 16.37 5.37
CA ASN A 142 -2.20 15.11 6.09
C ASN A 142 -0.72 14.69 6.15
N GLY A 143 0.21 15.58 5.79
CA GLY A 143 1.65 15.35 5.84
C GLY A 143 2.22 14.52 4.68
N ARG A 144 1.42 14.15 3.68
CA ARG A 144 1.91 13.37 2.52
C ARG A 144 2.62 14.28 1.52
N THR A 145 3.74 13.80 1.00
CA THR A 145 4.55 14.53 0.03
C THR A 145 4.30 14.00 -1.38
N PHE A 146 4.08 14.91 -2.32
CA PHE A 146 3.87 14.62 -3.73
C PHE A 146 4.83 15.43 -4.60
N VAL A 147 5.09 14.91 -5.80
CA VAL A 147 5.99 15.49 -6.79
C VAL A 147 5.23 15.74 -8.08
N ASN A 148 5.49 16.91 -8.63
CA ASN A 148 5.01 17.36 -9.93
C ASN A 148 6.21 17.65 -10.83
N VAL A 149 6.15 17.19 -12.08
CA VAL A 149 7.12 17.51 -13.12
C VAL A 149 6.39 18.09 -14.32
N LYS A 150 6.85 19.24 -14.82
CA LYS A 150 6.37 19.88 -16.04
C LYS A 150 7.50 19.91 -17.06
N PHE A 151 7.31 19.22 -18.17
CA PHE A 151 8.21 19.24 -19.32
C PHE A 151 7.86 20.39 -20.28
N ASP A 152 8.87 20.91 -20.97
CA ASP A 152 8.70 21.97 -21.97
C ASP A 152 7.91 21.51 -23.20
N SER A 153 7.83 20.19 -23.42
CA SER A 153 6.91 19.57 -24.40
C SER A 153 5.42 19.79 -24.08
N GLY A 154 5.10 20.29 -22.89
CA GLY A 154 3.74 20.50 -22.39
C GLY A 154 3.21 19.36 -21.51
N LEU A 155 3.88 18.21 -21.45
CA LEU A 155 3.50 17.14 -20.53
C LEU A 155 3.69 17.59 -19.07
N LYS A 156 2.67 17.33 -18.24
CA LYS A 156 2.70 17.57 -16.81
C LYS A 156 2.38 16.27 -16.09
N VAL A 157 3.29 15.76 -15.26
CA VAL A 157 3.18 14.46 -14.59
C VAL A 157 3.21 14.65 -13.09
N SER A 158 2.37 13.91 -12.37
CA SER A 158 2.34 13.92 -10.91
C SER A 158 2.28 12.50 -10.35
N ASN A 159 2.92 12.26 -9.21
CA ASN A 159 2.74 11.01 -8.46
C ASN A 159 1.48 11.05 -7.57
N ALA A 160 0.82 12.20 -7.46
CA ALA A 160 -0.35 12.38 -6.61
C ALA A 160 -1.54 11.55 -7.09
N PRO A 161 -2.37 11.01 -6.17
CA PRO A 161 -3.63 10.40 -6.53
C PRO A 161 -4.59 11.47 -7.06
N THR A 162 -5.62 11.03 -7.80
CA THR A 162 -6.59 11.93 -8.47
C THR A 162 -7.20 12.98 -7.53
N THR A 163 -7.40 12.65 -6.25
CA THR A 163 -7.92 13.57 -5.22
C THR A 163 -7.04 14.80 -4.99
N TYR A 164 -5.72 14.68 -5.17
CA TYR A 164 -4.75 15.77 -4.97
C TYR A 164 -4.07 16.21 -6.28
N LEU A 165 -4.57 15.71 -7.42
CA LEU A 165 -3.94 15.95 -8.70
C LEU A 165 -4.22 17.38 -9.18
N HIS A 166 -3.16 18.16 -9.39
CA HIS A 166 -3.29 19.52 -9.91
C HIS A 166 -3.86 19.54 -11.34
N LYS A 167 -4.61 20.59 -11.67
CA LYS A 167 -5.24 20.75 -12.98
C LYS A 167 -4.22 20.66 -14.11
N GLY A 168 -4.52 19.79 -15.08
CA GLY A 168 -3.68 19.57 -16.27
C GLY A 168 -2.47 18.66 -16.04
N TYR A 169 -2.27 18.12 -14.84
CA TYR A 169 -1.32 17.04 -14.59
C TYR A 169 -1.98 15.69 -14.89
N VAL A 170 -1.20 14.76 -15.43
CA VAL A 170 -1.58 13.35 -15.56
C VAL A 170 -0.93 12.55 -14.43
N PRO A 171 -1.62 11.56 -13.86
CA PRO A 171 -1.03 10.72 -12.83
C PRO A 171 0.01 9.80 -13.49
N LEU A 172 1.15 9.58 -12.83
CA LEU A 172 2.27 8.79 -13.34
C LEU A 172 1.84 7.39 -13.82
N ARG A 173 0.94 6.75 -13.08
CA ARG A 173 0.36 5.44 -13.42
C ARG A 173 -0.40 5.40 -14.75
N SER A 174 -0.76 6.55 -15.30
CA SER A 174 -1.52 6.70 -16.54
C SER A 174 -0.69 7.31 -17.68
N LEU A 175 0.64 7.38 -17.53
CA LEU A 175 1.52 7.66 -18.66
C LEU A 175 1.37 6.54 -19.70
N ASN A 176 0.85 6.89 -20.88
CA ASN A 176 0.74 6.00 -22.03
C ASN A 176 2.11 5.77 -22.69
N GLU A 177 2.23 4.67 -23.44
CA GLU A 177 3.42 4.30 -24.23
C GLU A 177 3.74 5.29 -25.37
N ASN A 178 2.82 6.20 -25.70
CA ASN A 178 2.94 7.14 -26.81
C ASN A 178 3.65 8.46 -26.45
N LEU A 179 4.41 8.51 -25.35
CA LEU A 179 5.45 9.55 -25.22
C LEU A 179 6.45 9.30 -26.34
N LYS A 180 6.37 10.13 -27.38
CA LYS A 180 6.98 9.89 -28.69
C LYS A 180 8.45 9.45 -28.57
N LYS A 181 8.81 8.49 -29.42
CA LYS A 181 10.18 8.24 -29.89
C LYS A 181 10.85 9.52 -30.37
#